data_AF-A0A2R6NCX3-F1
#
_entry.id   AF-A0A2R6NCX3-F1
#
_cell.length_a   1.000
_cell.length_b   1.000
_cell.length_c   1.000
_cell.angle_alpha   90.00
_cell.angle_beta   90.00
_cell.angle_gamma   90.00
#
_symmetry.space_group_name_H-M   'P 1'
#
loop_
_entity.id
_entity.type
_entity.pdbx_description
1 polymer ?
#
loop_
_entity_poly.entity_id
_entity_poly.type
_entity_poly.pdbx_seq_one_letter_code
_entity_poly.pdbx_strand_id
1 'polypeptide(L)'
;MRPTRRALVLAGLCALGFWLAGAFGERSLDAIIEIEVDAESALTARIAETIDDDLGSDFSPPKRALPATVAYDIELEDRGEHRLGPLTLTVSDVLGLFTKEFTYAKRTPVLVYPECYQLAGVEGAFDGHDPFDDREAFDELREYVPGDSLRDVHWKSSAKRDDLVVMEFDSEADATGVTVVTEAAAGHDDGMASAAASVATYLLDSGLAVGLTYPGGRIERGGGDPQRDRVLRALARAGPGRADDPDADVHVLADADGTRVTVDDRETPFDRLADARPSGAVADGGRRS
;
A
#
# COMPACT_ATOMS: atom_id res chain seq x y z
N MET A 1 -6.53 -7.69 17.19
CA MET A 1 -5.50 -6.64 16.99
C MET A 1 -5.65 -6.23 15.54
N ARG A 2 -5.95 -4.95 15.31
CA ARG A 2 -6.59 -4.44 14.09
C ARG A 2 -5.58 -4.20 12.94
N PRO A 3 -6.05 -4.14 11.68
CA PRO A 3 -5.25 -4.33 10.47
C PRO A 3 -4.29 -3.19 10.14
N THR A 4 -3.46 -3.33 9.10
CA THR A 4 -2.41 -2.39 8.69
C THR A 4 -2.68 -1.85 7.28
N ARG A 5 -2.67 -0.53 7.09
CA ARG A 5 -2.83 0.13 5.77
C ARG A 5 -1.65 1.04 5.49
N ARG A 6 -1.22 1.10 4.23
CA ARG A 6 -0.07 1.91 3.78
C ARG A 6 -0.57 2.99 2.80
N ALA A 7 0.02 4.18 2.87
CA ALA A 7 -0.29 5.29 1.97
C ALA A 7 0.95 5.85 1.25
N LEU A 8 0.77 6.61 0.17
CA LEU A 8 1.83 7.34 -0.55
C LEU A 8 1.40 8.81 -0.71
N VAL A 9 2.28 9.75 -0.33
CA VAL A 9 2.02 11.21 -0.36
C VAL A 9 2.98 11.90 -1.34
N LEU A 10 2.48 12.72 -2.28
CA LEU A 10 3.29 13.45 -3.28
C LEU A 10 3.28 14.98 -3.04
N ALA A 11 4.40 15.51 -2.55
CA ALA A 11 4.61 16.92 -2.19
C ALA A 11 4.81 17.87 -3.39
N GLY A 12 4.59 19.18 -3.21
CA GLY A 12 4.94 20.20 -4.22
C GLY A 12 5.05 21.63 -3.68
N LEU A 13 5.91 22.43 -4.29
CA LEU A 13 6.32 23.78 -3.90
C LEU A 13 5.30 24.89 -4.22
N CYS A 14 5.22 25.94 -3.38
CA CYS A 14 4.73 27.28 -3.77
C CYS A 14 5.58 28.41 -3.14
N ALA A 15 5.41 29.62 -3.68
CA ALA A 15 6.29 30.81 -3.69
C ALA A 15 6.86 31.39 -2.37
N LEU A 16 6.74 30.70 -1.23
CA LEU A 16 7.44 30.98 0.03
C LEU A 16 8.32 29.80 0.50
N GLY A 17 8.60 28.83 -0.38
CA GLY A 17 9.48 27.70 -0.04
C GLY A 17 8.80 26.65 0.85
N PHE A 18 7.52 26.35 0.60
CA PHE A 18 6.80 25.32 1.35
C PHE A 18 7.24 23.90 0.96
N TRP A 19 7.51 23.08 1.97
CA TRP A 19 7.67 21.64 1.86
C TRP A 19 6.60 20.93 2.68
N LEU A 20 6.00 19.90 2.08
CA LEU A 20 5.19 18.92 2.78
C LEU A 20 6.00 17.62 2.72
N ALA A 21 6.37 17.05 3.86
CA ALA A 21 7.02 15.75 3.89
C ALA A 21 6.16 14.83 4.76
N GLY A 22 5.76 13.69 4.20
CA GLY A 22 5.11 12.63 4.97
C GLY A 22 6.17 11.62 5.37
N ALA A 23 6.35 11.40 6.68
CA ALA A 23 7.12 10.29 7.20
C ALA A 23 6.15 9.31 7.87
N PHE A 24 6.28 8.02 7.57
CA PHE A 24 5.38 6.99 8.10
C PHE A 24 5.78 6.67 9.55
N GLY A 25 4.84 6.85 10.49
CA GLY A 25 5.04 6.53 11.90
C GLY A 25 5.14 5.02 12.15
N GLU A 26 5.72 4.65 13.30
CA GLU A 26 5.89 3.26 13.78
C GLU A 26 4.57 2.51 14.07
N ARG A 27 3.41 3.12 13.78
CA ARG A 27 2.07 2.54 13.93
C ARG A 27 1.35 2.55 12.58
N SER A 28 1.11 1.36 12.05
CA SER A 28 0.75 1.09 10.64
C SER A 28 -0.69 1.42 10.22
N LEU A 29 -1.37 2.31 10.93
CA LEU A 29 -2.69 2.85 10.56
C LEU A 29 -2.67 4.36 10.44
N ASP A 30 -1.57 4.99 10.84
CA ASP A 30 -1.43 6.42 10.93
C ASP A 30 -0.35 6.87 9.95
N ALA A 31 -0.58 7.97 9.25
CA ALA A 31 0.48 8.68 8.56
C ALA A 31 0.71 10.04 9.23
N ILE A 32 1.98 10.42 9.40
CA ILE A 32 2.34 11.73 9.95
C ILE A 32 2.48 12.68 8.78
N ILE A 33 1.73 13.78 8.83
CA ILE A 33 1.83 14.87 7.85
C ILE A 33 2.61 16.02 8.49
N GLU A 34 3.75 16.37 7.90
CA GLU A 34 4.52 17.54 8.32
C GLU A 34 4.29 18.72 7.35
N ILE A 35 3.85 19.84 7.91
CA ILE A 35 3.72 21.13 7.24
C ILE A 35 4.86 22.02 7.73
N GLU A 36 5.77 22.41 6.84
CA GLU A 36 6.80 23.40 7.14
C GLU A 36 6.40 24.77 6.57
N VAL A 37 6.38 25.79 7.43
CA VAL A 37 6.07 27.18 7.07
C VAL A 37 7.28 28.05 7.38
N ASP A 38 7.93 28.54 6.32
CA ASP A 38 9.07 29.47 6.44
C ASP A 38 8.60 30.94 6.33
N ALA A 39 9.33 31.84 7.00
CA ALA A 39 9.08 33.28 6.94
C ALA A 39 10.34 34.08 7.27
N GLU A 40 10.59 35.14 6.50
CA GLU A 40 11.71 36.06 6.72
C GLU A 40 11.48 37.07 7.86
N SER A 41 10.31 37.05 8.50
CA SER A 41 9.90 38.03 9.51
C SER A 41 9.09 37.40 10.62
N ALA A 42 9.18 37.96 11.83
CA ALA A 42 8.43 37.51 13.00
C ALA A 42 6.92 37.77 12.80
N LEU A 43 6.21 36.73 12.34
CA LEU A 43 4.78 36.71 12.10
C LEU A 43 4.15 35.57 12.88
N THR A 44 2.83 35.61 13.02
CA THR A 44 2.07 34.48 13.55
C THR A 44 1.11 33.98 12.48
N ALA A 45 1.01 32.68 12.28
CA ALA A 45 0.06 32.07 11.35
C ALA A 45 -0.91 31.14 12.07
N ARG A 46 -2.18 31.19 11.68
CA ARG A 46 -3.13 30.08 11.87
C ARG A 46 -3.05 29.18 10.65
N ILE A 47 -2.79 27.90 10.87
CA ILE A 47 -2.62 26.90 9.83
C ILE A 47 -3.88 26.04 9.84
N ALA A 48 -4.59 25.96 8.72
CA ALA A 48 -5.80 25.15 8.57
C ALA A 48 -5.69 24.32 7.30
N GLU A 49 -5.91 23.02 7.37
CA GLU A 49 -5.93 22.12 6.23
C GLU A 49 -7.31 21.44 6.16
N THR A 50 -7.83 21.29 4.94
CA THR A 50 -9.02 20.46 4.72
C THR A 50 -8.58 19.00 4.59
N ILE A 51 -9.22 18.10 5.32
CA ILE A 51 -8.93 16.66 5.29
C ILE A 51 -10.19 15.98 4.75
N ASP A 52 -10.02 14.96 3.90
CA ASP A 52 -11.14 14.16 3.39
C ASP A 52 -11.94 13.55 4.55
N ASP A 53 -13.27 13.48 4.43
CA ASP A 53 -14.13 13.00 5.52
C ASP A 53 -13.88 11.51 5.86
N ASP A 54 -13.34 10.77 4.89
CA ASP A 54 -12.98 9.35 4.99
C ASP A 54 -11.56 9.13 5.58
N LEU A 55 -10.88 10.22 5.98
CA LEU A 55 -9.63 10.19 6.74
C LEU A 55 -9.87 10.76 8.14
N GLY A 56 -9.74 9.92 9.17
CA GLY A 56 -9.67 10.40 10.55
C GLY A 56 -8.44 11.27 10.74
N SER A 57 -8.50 12.28 11.62
CA SER A 57 -7.32 13.07 11.97
C SER A 57 -7.46 13.75 13.33
N ASP A 58 -6.33 13.89 14.03
CA ASP A 58 -6.24 14.71 15.24
C ASP A 58 -5.95 16.19 14.95
N PHE A 59 -5.90 16.57 13.67
CA PHE A 59 -5.55 17.91 13.23
C PHE A 59 -6.52 18.96 13.78
N SER A 60 -6.01 19.80 14.67
CA SER A 60 -6.70 20.98 15.16
C SER A 60 -5.91 22.22 14.70
N PRO A 61 -6.49 23.12 13.88
CA PRO A 61 -5.80 24.25 13.27
C PRO A 61 -4.97 25.09 14.26
N PRO A 62 -3.63 24.93 14.29
CA PRO A 62 -2.81 25.57 15.32
C PRO A 62 -2.52 27.03 14.93
N LYS A 63 -2.28 27.85 15.96
CA LYS A 63 -1.66 29.17 15.80
C LYS A 63 -0.21 29.09 16.25
N ARG A 64 0.74 29.48 15.39
CA ARG A 64 2.19 29.36 15.60
C ARG A 64 2.93 30.62 15.16
N ALA A 65 3.98 30.98 15.89
CA ALA A 65 4.95 31.97 15.42
C ALA A 65 5.78 31.34 14.30
N LEU A 66 6.13 32.11 13.27
CA LEU A 66 6.90 31.63 12.11
C LEU A 66 8.40 31.92 12.23
N PRO A 67 9.29 31.07 11.68
CA PRO A 67 8.99 29.81 10.98
C PRO A 67 8.49 28.71 11.92
N ALA A 68 7.70 27.76 11.40
CA ALA A 68 7.13 26.68 12.18
C ALA A 68 6.96 25.39 11.38
N THR A 69 7.17 24.26 12.06
CA THR A 69 6.76 22.93 11.59
C THR A 69 5.55 22.48 12.40
N VAL A 70 4.53 21.97 11.72
CA VAL A 70 3.36 21.35 12.33
C VAL A 70 3.28 19.92 11.84
N ALA A 71 3.26 18.97 12.77
CA ALA A 71 2.99 17.57 12.49
C ALA A 71 1.63 17.19 13.06
N TYR A 72 0.90 16.33 12.37
CA TYR A 72 -0.36 15.75 12.84
C TYR A 72 -0.54 14.34 12.26
N ASP A 73 -1.38 13.54 12.91
CA ASP A 73 -1.66 12.17 12.51
C ASP A 73 -2.94 12.12 11.66
N ILE A 74 -2.92 11.27 10.62
CA ILE A 74 -4.12 10.88 9.88
C ILE A 74 -4.37 9.38 10.04
N GLU A 75 -5.60 9.00 10.37
CA GLU A 75 -6.06 7.63 10.46
C GLU A 75 -6.59 7.17 9.08
N LEU A 76 -6.05 6.08 8.56
CA LEU A 76 -6.36 5.58 7.21
C LEU A 76 -7.59 4.63 7.22
N GLU A 77 -8.77 5.16 7.51
CA GLU A 77 -9.99 4.38 7.80
C GLU A 77 -10.59 3.65 6.60
N ASP A 78 -10.63 4.28 5.41
CA ASP A 78 -11.21 3.70 4.19
C ASP A 78 -10.18 3.52 3.06
N ARG A 79 -10.29 2.41 2.32
CA ARG A 79 -9.40 2.09 1.21
C ARG A 79 -9.80 2.97 0.03
N GLY A 80 -8.82 3.52 -0.68
CA GLY A 80 -9.13 4.36 -1.84
C GLY A 80 -8.23 5.57 -2.03
N GLU A 81 -8.67 6.44 -2.94
CA GLU A 81 -8.04 7.73 -3.17
C GLU A 81 -8.70 8.80 -2.30
N HIS A 82 -7.88 9.39 -1.43
CA HIS A 82 -8.25 10.50 -0.55
C HIS A 82 -7.43 11.74 -0.88
N ARG A 83 -7.84 12.88 -0.34
CA ARG A 83 -7.11 14.14 -0.54
C ARG A 83 -6.92 14.92 0.75
N LEU A 84 -5.71 15.44 0.90
CA LEU A 84 -5.39 16.49 1.87
C LEU A 84 -5.35 17.85 1.17
N GLY A 85 -5.75 18.88 1.89
CA GLY A 85 -5.86 20.23 1.41
C GLY A 85 -7.22 20.59 0.79
N PRO A 86 -7.44 21.87 0.47
CA PRO A 86 -6.42 22.93 0.43
C PRO A 86 -5.92 23.34 1.82
N LEU A 87 -4.66 23.81 1.85
CA LEU A 87 -4.02 24.38 3.04
C LEU A 87 -4.21 25.89 3.04
N THR A 88 -4.74 26.44 4.12
CA THR A 88 -4.99 27.86 4.34
C THR A 88 -4.14 28.37 5.49
N LEU A 89 -3.37 29.42 5.23
CA LEU A 89 -2.54 30.12 6.19
C LEU A 89 -3.11 31.52 6.42
N THR A 90 -3.60 31.79 7.63
CA THR A 90 -3.99 33.14 8.03
C THR A 90 -2.86 33.77 8.84
N VAL A 91 -2.08 34.65 8.20
CA VAL A 91 -0.89 35.27 8.77
C VAL A 91 -1.24 36.65 9.34
N SER A 92 -0.81 36.92 10.56
CA SER A 92 -0.98 38.20 11.25
C SER A 92 0.35 38.71 11.80
N ASP A 93 0.48 40.02 11.92
CA ASP A 93 1.60 40.61 12.68
C ASP A 93 1.47 40.28 14.19
N VAL A 94 2.54 40.51 14.96
CA VAL A 94 2.61 40.18 16.40
C VAL A 94 1.56 40.90 17.23
N LEU A 95 1.11 42.09 16.80
CA LEU A 95 0.07 42.88 17.46
C LEU A 95 -1.34 42.56 16.94
N GLY A 96 -1.46 41.79 15.84
CA GLY A 96 -2.73 41.39 15.23
C GLY A 96 -3.50 42.51 14.52
N LEU A 97 -2.81 43.58 14.11
CA LEU A 97 -3.40 44.74 13.45
C LEU A 97 -3.67 44.50 11.96
N PHE A 98 -2.82 43.70 11.32
CA PHE A 98 -2.93 43.31 9.92
C PHE A 98 -3.00 41.81 9.82
N THR A 99 -3.95 41.33 9.00
CA THR A 99 -4.12 39.91 8.71
C THR A 99 -4.17 39.72 7.20
N LYS A 100 -3.50 38.69 6.71
CA LYS A 100 -3.54 38.28 5.31
C LYS A 100 -3.71 36.77 5.23
N GLU A 101 -4.60 36.34 4.38
CA GLU A 101 -4.85 34.92 4.11
C GLU A 101 -4.11 34.48 2.84
N PHE A 102 -3.54 33.28 2.89
CA PHE A 102 -2.92 32.60 1.77
C PHE A 102 -3.50 31.20 1.67
N THR A 103 -3.94 30.81 0.48
CA THR A 103 -4.46 29.45 0.22
C THR A 103 -3.54 28.74 -0.76
N TYR A 104 -2.98 27.61 -0.32
CA TYR A 104 -2.31 26.67 -1.18
C TYR A 104 -3.36 25.71 -1.76
N ALA A 105 -3.76 25.98 -3.01
CA ALA A 105 -4.89 25.31 -3.66
C ALA A 105 -4.61 23.86 -4.08
N LYS A 106 -3.34 23.43 -4.13
CA LYS A 106 -3.00 22.05 -4.51
C LYS A 106 -3.53 21.11 -3.43
N ARG A 107 -4.26 20.08 -3.87
CA ARG A 107 -4.66 18.96 -3.02
C ARG A 107 -3.64 17.85 -3.17
N THR A 108 -3.16 17.35 -2.04
CA THR A 108 -2.20 16.27 -1.98
C THR A 108 -2.95 14.94 -2.00
N PRO A 109 -2.75 14.08 -3.02
CA PRO A 109 -3.41 12.78 -3.06
C PRO A 109 -2.81 11.85 -2.01
N VAL A 110 -3.67 11.08 -1.35
CA VAL A 110 -3.32 10.02 -0.42
C VAL A 110 -4.00 8.74 -0.90
N LEU A 111 -3.23 7.72 -1.26
CA LEU A 111 -3.77 6.45 -1.72
C LEU A 111 -3.66 5.42 -0.62
N VAL A 112 -4.78 4.95 -0.06
CA VAL A 112 -4.81 3.95 1.01
C VAL A 112 -4.95 2.56 0.41
N TYR A 113 -3.97 1.70 0.65
CA TYR A 113 -3.97 0.31 0.19
C TYR A 113 -4.94 -0.59 0.96
N PRO A 114 -5.42 -1.69 0.34
CA PRO A 114 -6.15 -2.72 1.06
C PRO A 114 -5.33 -3.31 2.20
N GLU A 115 -6.01 -3.91 3.16
CA GLU A 115 -5.38 -4.61 4.26
C GLU A 115 -4.80 -5.93 3.76
N CYS A 116 -3.51 -6.17 4.07
CA CYS A 116 -2.84 -7.41 3.70
C CYS A 116 -2.64 -8.32 4.93
N TYR A 117 -3.19 -9.52 4.86
CA TYR A 117 -3.09 -10.54 5.88
C TYR A 117 -1.99 -11.54 5.53
N GLN A 118 -1.25 -11.99 6.54
CA GLN A 118 -0.33 -13.11 6.33
C GLN A 118 -1.17 -14.38 6.19
N LEU A 119 -0.97 -15.12 5.11
CA LEU A 119 -1.64 -16.39 4.92
C LEU A 119 -0.88 -17.50 5.64
N ALA A 120 -1.58 -18.35 6.38
CA ALA A 120 -1.05 -19.57 6.96
C ALA A 120 -2.07 -20.70 6.84
N GLY A 121 -1.62 -21.96 6.98
CA GLY A 121 -2.51 -23.10 6.75
C GLY A 121 -2.95 -23.24 5.29
N VAL A 122 -2.17 -22.68 4.37
CA VAL A 122 -2.34 -22.83 2.92
C VAL A 122 -1.97 -24.25 2.45
N GLU A 123 -1.29 -25.03 3.31
CA GLU A 123 -1.15 -26.48 3.21
C GLU A 123 -2.56 -27.09 3.08
N GLY A 124 -2.83 -27.82 2.01
CA GLY A 124 -4.19 -28.30 1.74
C GLY A 124 -4.98 -27.41 0.80
N ALA A 125 -4.94 -26.08 0.94
CA ALA A 125 -5.73 -25.16 0.10
C ALA A 125 -5.23 -25.11 -1.35
N PHE A 126 -3.94 -25.37 -1.52
CA PHE A 126 -3.26 -25.59 -2.80
C PHE A 126 -2.81 -27.05 -2.98
N ASP A 127 -3.20 -28.00 -2.10
CA ASP A 127 -2.83 -29.42 -2.26
C ASP A 127 -3.77 -30.13 -3.25
N GLY A 128 -3.14 -30.74 -4.25
CA GLY A 128 -3.76 -31.48 -5.35
C GLY A 128 -3.08 -31.17 -6.68
N HIS A 129 -2.59 -29.94 -6.78
CA HIS A 129 -1.64 -29.45 -7.76
C HIS A 129 -0.98 -28.27 -7.07
N ASP A 130 0.24 -28.47 -6.55
CA ASP A 130 1.02 -27.35 -6.05
C ASP A 130 1.13 -26.38 -7.24
N PRO A 131 0.75 -25.08 -7.14
CA PRO A 131 1.08 -24.08 -8.17
C PRO A 131 2.58 -24.06 -8.51
N PHE A 132 3.36 -24.76 -7.69
CA PHE A 132 4.79 -24.98 -7.68
C PHE A 132 5.23 -26.38 -8.19
N ASP A 133 4.34 -27.35 -8.48
CA ASP A 133 4.71 -28.74 -8.84
C ASP A 133 5.04 -28.90 -10.34
N ASP A 134 4.33 -28.17 -11.21
CA ASP A 134 4.47 -28.27 -12.67
C ASP A 134 5.02 -26.99 -13.33
N ARG A 135 5.45 -26.01 -12.52
CA ARG A 135 5.92 -24.72 -13.05
C ARG A 135 7.24 -24.36 -12.41
N GLU A 136 8.31 -24.46 -13.18
CA GLU A 136 9.66 -24.06 -12.77
C GLU A 136 9.60 -22.60 -12.30
N ALA A 137 9.68 -22.41 -10.98
CA ALA A 137 9.76 -21.10 -10.35
C ALA A 137 11.00 -20.38 -10.90
N PHE A 138 10.87 -19.08 -11.17
CA PHE A 138 11.94 -18.27 -11.72
C PHE A 138 13.20 -18.36 -10.85
N ASP A 139 14.27 -18.90 -11.42
CA ASP A 139 15.61 -18.92 -10.84
C ASP A 139 16.60 -18.24 -11.82
N GLU A 140 16.27 -17.07 -12.37
CA GLU A 140 17.32 -16.19 -12.91
C GLU A 140 17.80 -15.27 -11.79
N LEU A 141 18.99 -15.59 -11.28
CA LEU A 141 19.61 -14.87 -10.15
C LEU A 141 20.59 -13.85 -10.70
N ARG A 142 20.32 -12.55 -10.48
CA ARG A 142 21.29 -11.49 -10.76
C ARG A 142 21.96 -10.97 -9.50
N GLU A 143 23.11 -10.33 -9.66
CA GLU A 143 23.79 -9.66 -8.56
C GLU A 143 22.94 -8.47 -8.05
N TYR A 144 22.88 -8.33 -6.73
CA TYR A 144 22.22 -7.20 -6.07
C TYR A 144 22.90 -5.89 -6.45
N VAL A 145 22.11 -4.91 -6.85
CA VAL A 145 22.57 -3.53 -7.08
C VAL A 145 21.95 -2.62 -6.00
N PRO A 146 22.72 -1.69 -5.42
CA PRO A 146 22.16 -0.70 -4.49
C PRO A 146 20.94 0.03 -5.09
N GLY A 147 19.78 -0.17 -4.49
CA GLY A 147 18.49 0.30 -5.01
C GLY A 147 17.47 -0.83 -5.20
N ASP A 148 17.93 -2.07 -5.29
CA ASP A 148 17.07 -3.24 -5.29
C ASP A 148 16.44 -3.46 -3.92
N SER A 149 15.25 -4.05 -3.92
CA SER A 149 14.59 -4.40 -2.68
C SER A 149 15.31 -5.57 -2.01
N LEU A 150 15.57 -5.43 -0.71
CA LEU A 150 16.07 -6.53 0.13
C LEU A 150 15.07 -7.70 0.22
N ARG A 151 13.79 -7.47 -0.13
CA ARG A 151 12.76 -8.52 -0.18
C ARG A 151 12.95 -9.47 -1.35
N ASP A 152 13.52 -8.97 -2.44
CA ASP A 152 13.76 -9.74 -3.66
C ASP A 152 15.09 -10.52 -3.58
N VAL A 153 15.82 -10.43 -2.46
CA VAL A 153 17.09 -11.14 -2.24
C VAL A 153 16.84 -12.61 -1.97
N HIS A 154 17.43 -13.47 -2.80
CA HIS A 154 17.35 -14.91 -2.64
C HIS A 154 18.34 -15.40 -1.57
N TRP A 155 17.93 -15.32 -0.31
CA TRP A 155 18.78 -15.61 0.85
C TRP A 155 19.46 -16.97 0.82
N LYS A 156 18.81 -18.00 0.26
CA LYS A 156 19.40 -19.35 0.15
C LYS A 156 20.56 -19.41 -0.84
N SER A 157 20.54 -18.60 -1.89
CA SER A 157 21.63 -18.49 -2.87
C SER A 157 22.70 -17.52 -2.39
N SER A 158 22.31 -16.41 -1.76
CA SER A 158 23.24 -15.48 -1.11
C SER A 158 23.99 -16.11 0.05
N ALA A 159 23.39 -17.01 0.83
CA ALA A 159 24.09 -17.71 1.92
C ALA A 159 25.17 -18.69 1.42
N LYS A 160 25.14 -19.07 0.14
CA LYS A 160 26.13 -19.95 -0.50
C LYS A 160 27.18 -19.17 -1.30
N ARG A 161 27.06 -17.85 -1.39
CA ARG A 161 27.95 -16.93 -2.11
C ARG A 161 28.44 -15.86 -1.14
N ASP A 162 29.49 -15.12 -1.50
CA ASP A 162 29.94 -13.96 -0.72
C ASP A 162 29.17 -12.67 -1.08
N ASP A 163 28.27 -12.74 -2.08
CA ASP A 163 27.52 -11.61 -2.64
C ASP A 163 25.99 -11.85 -2.56
N LEU A 164 25.24 -10.76 -2.39
CA LEU A 164 23.77 -10.79 -2.45
C LEU A 164 23.31 -10.97 -3.89
N VAL A 165 22.29 -11.80 -4.06
CA VAL A 165 21.68 -12.08 -5.37
C VAL A 165 20.18 -11.87 -5.27
N VAL A 166 19.63 -11.24 -6.30
CA VAL A 166 18.22 -10.84 -6.40
C VAL A 166 17.56 -11.70 -7.47
N MET A 167 16.32 -12.11 -7.22
CA MET A 167 15.49 -12.79 -8.22
C MET A 167 15.14 -11.81 -9.33
N GLU A 168 15.57 -12.08 -10.56
CA GLU A 168 15.22 -11.29 -11.74
C GLU A 168 14.00 -11.91 -12.43
N PHE A 169 13.01 -11.07 -12.71
CA PHE A 169 11.76 -11.49 -13.36
C PHE A 169 11.78 -10.97 -14.79
N ASP A 170 11.85 -11.87 -15.78
CA ASP A 170 11.72 -11.48 -17.19
C ASP A 170 10.28 -11.03 -17.48
N SER A 171 10.15 -9.89 -18.15
CA SER A 171 8.89 -9.30 -18.61
C SER A 171 8.17 -10.12 -19.68
N GLU A 172 8.83 -11.07 -20.34
CA GLU A 172 8.28 -11.89 -21.43
C GLU A 172 8.05 -13.37 -21.06
N ALA A 173 8.07 -13.73 -19.77
CA ALA A 173 8.05 -15.13 -19.38
C ALA A 173 6.66 -15.80 -19.43
N ASP A 174 6.38 -16.37 -20.58
CA ASP A 174 5.16 -17.07 -20.99
C ASP A 174 4.87 -18.44 -20.32
N ALA A 175 5.41 -18.80 -19.13
CA ALA A 175 5.17 -20.17 -18.63
C ALA A 175 4.99 -20.44 -17.12
N THR A 176 5.30 -19.54 -16.18
CA THR A 176 5.11 -19.82 -14.74
C THR A 176 4.51 -18.62 -13.99
N GLY A 177 3.21 -18.38 -14.15
CA GLY A 177 2.53 -17.35 -13.38
C GLY A 177 1.11 -17.74 -12.97
N VAL A 178 0.62 -17.09 -11.93
CA VAL A 178 -0.71 -17.28 -11.36
C VAL A 178 -1.54 -16.05 -11.69
N THR A 179 -2.71 -16.24 -12.28
CA THR A 179 -3.67 -15.14 -12.49
C THR A 179 -4.74 -15.18 -11.41
N VAL A 180 -4.90 -14.06 -10.70
CA VAL A 180 -5.98 -13.86 -9.74
C VAL A 180 -7.10 -13.06 -10.40
N VAL A 181 -8.31 -13.58 -10.41
CA VAL A 181 -9.51 -12.85 -10.83
C VAL A 181 -10.38 -12.52 -9.62
N THR A 182 -11.04 -11.36 -9.65
CA THR A 182 -11.78 -10.82 -8.51
C THR A 182 -13.23 -10.48 -8.85
N GLU A 183 -14.12 -10.78 -7.92
CA GLU A 183 -15.54 -10.43 -7.97
C GLU A 183 -16.01 -9.94 -6.60
N ALA A 184 -16.81 -8.88 -6.59
CA ALA A 184 -17.42 -8.34 -5.39
C ALA A 184 -18.87 -7.91 -5.65
N ALA A 185 -19.77 -8.32 -4.79
CA ALA A 185 -21.09 -7.71 -4.67
C ALA A 185 -20.96 -6.26 -4.18
N ALA A 186 -21.98 -5.44 -4.43
CA ALA A 186 -22.00 -4.05 -3.96
C ALA A 186 -21.77 -3.98 -2.43
N GLY A 187 -20.83 -3.14 -2.00
CA GLY A 187 -20.46 -2.96 -0.59
C GLY A 187 -19.56 -4.04 0.00
N HIS A 188 -19.03 -4.96 -0.80
CA HIS A 188 -18.14 -6.05 -0.36
C HIS A 188 -16.75 -5.99 -1.02
N ASP A 189 -16.45 -4.89 -1.71
CA ASP A 189 -15.20 -4.69 -2.45
C ASP A 189 -13.97 -4.57 -1.54
N ASP A 190 -14.10 -4.13 -0.29
CA ASP A 190 -13.00 -4.14 0.66
C ASP A 190 -12.56 -5.54 1.09
N GLY A 191 -13.53 -6.45 1.27
CA GLY A 191 -13.25 -7.86 1.55
C GLY A 191 -12.53 -8.51 0.38
N MET A 192 -13.05 -8.30 -0.83
CA MET A 192 -12.41 -8.75 -2.08
C MET A 192 -10.99 -8.18 -2.24
N ALA A 193 -10.81 -6.86 -2.07
CA ALA A 193 -9.53 -6.21 -2.23
C ALA A 193 -8.50 -6.71 -1.21
N SER A 194 -8.91 -6.90 0.05
CA SER A 194 -8.03 -7.42 1.11
C SER A 194 -7.63 -8.88 0.86
N ALA A 195 -8.57 -9.72 0.43
CA ALA A 195 -8.28 -11.11 0.10
C ALA A 195 -7.36 -11.23 -1.12
N ALA A 196 -7.67 -10.53 -2.21
CA ALA A 196 -6.85 -10.51 -3.41
C ALA A 196 -5.44 -9.97 -3.13
N ALA A 197 -5.32 -8.91 -2.33
CA ALA A 197 -4.03 -8.34 -1.95
C ALA A 197 -3.18 -9.31 -1.12
N SER A 198 -3.82 -10.03 -0.20
CA SER A 198 -3.17 -11.01 0.66
C SER A 198 -2.69 -12.22 -0.13
N VAL A 199 -3.54 -12.76 -1.02
CA VAL A 199 -3.19 -13.87 -1.93
C VAL A 199 -2.08 -13.47 -2.89
N ALA A 200 -2.20 -12.33 -3.57
CA ALA A 200 -1.18 -11.87 -4.51
C ALA A 200 0.16 -11.62 -3.82
N THR A 201 0.14 -11.03 -2.61
CA THR A 201 1.35 -10.81 -1.80
C THR A 201 1.99 -12.14 -1.42
N TYR A 202 1.20 -13.12 -0.97
CA TYR A 202 1.70 -14.46 -0.63
C TYR A 202 2.36 -15.15 -1.84
N LEU A 203 1.72 -15.10 -3.01
CA LEU A 203 2.24 -15.70 -4.23
C LEU A 203 3.55 -15.03 -4.69
N LEU A 204 3.60 -13.69 -4.65
CA LEU A 204 4.81 -12.92 -4.96
C LEU A 204 5.94 -13.19 -3.97
N ASP A 205 5.63 -13.29 -2.67
CA ASP A 205 6.60 -13.64 -1.62
C ASP A 205 7.14 -15.07 -1.79
N SER A 206 6.37 -15.92 -2.48
CA SER A 206 6.76 -17.29 -2.83
C SER A 206 7.53 -17.36 -4.17
N GLY A 207 7.83 -16.23 -4.80
CA GLY A 207 8.62 -16.15 -6.04
C GLY A 207 7.82 -16.33 -7.34
N LEU A 208 6.49 -16.44 -7.27
CA LEU A 208 5.65 -16.63 -8.45
C LEU A 208 5.34 -15.30 -9.14
N ALA A 209 5.27 -15.31 -10.47
CA ALA A 209 4.72 -14.18 -11.22
C ALA A 209 3.19 -14.12 -11.04
N VAL A 210 2.65 -12.96 -10.72
CA VAL A 210 1.22 -12.78 -10.43
C VAL A 210 0.58 -11.81 -11.41
N GLY A 211 -0.50 -12.23 -12.07
CA GLY A 211 -1.42 -11.38 -12.82
C GLY A 211 -2.68 -11.09 -12.00
N LEU A 212 -3.37 -10.00 -12.32
CA LEU A 212 -4.61 -9.62 -11.66
C LEU A 212 -5.67 -9.15 -12.67
N THR A 213 -6.84 -9.76 -12.65
CA THR A 213 -8.02 -9.28 -13.37
C THR A 213 -9.09 -8.85 -12.34
N TYR A 214 -9.53 -7.60 -12.43
CA TYR A 214 -10.43 -7.00 -11.43
C TYR A 214 -11.46 -6.08 -12.10
N PRO A 215 -12.56 -5.70 -11.41
CA PRO A 215 -13.63 -4.92 -12.03
C PRO A 215 -13.22 -3.59 -12.68
N GLY A 216 -12.01 -3.08 -12.39
CA GLY A 216 -11.43 -1.88 -12.97
C GLY A 216 -10.36 -2.10 -14.05
N GLY A 217 -9.96 -3.34 -14.35
CA GLY A 217 -8.97 -3.62 -15.39
C GLY A 217 -8.22 -4.95 -15.22
N ARG A 218 -7.10 -5.07 -15.96
CA ARG A 218 -6.22 -6.23 -15.95
C ARG A 218 -4.77 -5.79 -15.82
N ILE A 219 -4.00 -6.53 -15.04
CA ILE A 219 -2.55 -6.41 -14.90
C ILE A 219 -1.95 -7.72 -15.37
N GLU A 220 -1.09 -7.64 -16.38
CA GLU A 220 -0.34 -8.79 -16.85
C GLU A 220 0.59 -9.34 -15.78
N ARG A 221 0.92 -10.63 -15.90
CA ARG A 221 1.79 -11.33 -14.96
C ARG A 221 3.14 -10.65 -14.86
N GLY A 222 3.65 -10.54 -13.64
CA GLY A 222 4.97 -10.00 -13.34
C GLY A 222 5.39 -10.41 -11.94
N GLY A 223 6.63 -10.12 -11.56
CA GLY A 223 7.17 -10.48 -10.24
C GLY A 223 7.78 -9.30 -9.48
N GLY A 224 8.23 -9.61 -8.27
CA GLY A 224 8.94 -8.69 -7.38
C GLY A 224 8.12 -7.52 -6.87
N ASP A 225 8.80 -6.60 -6.18
CA ASP A 225 8.16 -5.43 -5.57
C ASP A 225 7.49 -4.46 -6.56
N PRO A 226 7.98 -4.24 -7.80
CA PRO A 226 7.26 -3.43 -8.79
C PRO A 226 5.90 -4.01 -9.18
N GLN A 227 5.77 -5.34 -9.22
CA GLN A 227 4.47 -5.97 -9.47
C GLN A 227 3.58 -5.85 -8.24
N ARG A 228 4.13 -6.07 -7.04
CA ARG A 228 3.39 -5.89 -5.79
C ARG A 228 2.76 -4.50 -5.69
N ASP A 229 3.52 -3.44 -5.95
CA ASP A 229 3.01 -2.07 -5.91
C ASP A 229 1.92 -1.84 -6.96
N ARG A 230 2.08 -2.36 -8.19
CA ARG A 230 1.05 -2.29 -9.24
C ARG A 230 -0.26 -2.95 -8.81
N VAL A 231 -0.18 -4.16 -8.26
CA VAL A 231 -1.33 -4.93 -7.77
C VAL A 231 -2.03 -4.20 -6.62
N LEU A 232 -1.28 -3.75 -5.60
CA LEU A 232 -1.87 -3.05 -4.45
C LEU A 232 -2.51 -1.72 -4.84
N ARG A 233 -1.91 -0.96 -5.77
CA ARG A 233 -2.49 0.29 -6.29
C ARG A 233 -3.77 0.07 -7.07
N ALA A 234 -3.87 -1.00 -7.83
CA ALA A 234 -5.09 -1.37 -8.55
C ALA A 234 -6.19 -1.79 -7.57
N LEU A 235 -5.85 -2.67 -6.63
CA LEU A 235 -6.79 -3.12 -5.60
C LEU A 235 -7.21 -2.00 -4.66
N ALA A 236 -6.39 -0.97 -4.44
CA ALA A 236 -6.80 0.24 -3.72
C ALA A 236 -7.91 1.02 -4.43
N ARG A 237 -8.04 0.89 -5.75
CA ARG A 237 -9.04 1.59 -6.57
C ARG A 237 -10.18 0.69 -7.05
N ALA A 238 -10.09 -0.62 -6.83
CA ALA A 238 -11.07 -1.56 -7.30
C ALA A 238 -12.41 -1.34 -6.58
N GLY A 239 -13.48 -1.12 -7.34
CA GLY A 239 -14.84 -1.10 -6.81
C GLY A 239 -15.53 -2.46 -6.92
N PRO A 240 -16.81 -2.56 -6.53
CA PRO A 240 -17.59 -3.78 -6.71
C PRO A 240 -17.83 -4.07 -8.20
N GLY A 241 -18.09 -5.34 -8.50
CA GLY A 241 -18.32 -5.83 -9.85
C GLY A 241 -17.69 -7.20 -10.06
N ARG A 242 -17.80 -7.72 -11.28
CA ARG A 242 -17.21 -9.00 -11.67
C ARG A 242 -16.18 -8.77 -12.77
N ALA A 243 -14.96 -9.24 -12.53
CA ALA A 243 -14.03 -9.49 -13.62
C ALA A 243 -14.27 -10.87 -14.23
N ASP A 244 -14.05 -10.97 -15.53
CA ASP A 244 -14.15 -12.24 -16.26
C ASP A 244 -12.76 -12.62 -16.77
N ASP A 245 -12.29 -13.77 -16.31
CA ASP A 245 -11.03 -14.37 -16.74
C ASP A 245 -11.18 -15.89 -16.56
N PRO A 246 -11.60 -16.63 -17.61
CA PRO A 246 -11.86 -18.06 -17.51
C PRO A 246 -10.59 -18.89 -17.32
N ASP A 247 -9.43 -18.32 -17.60
CA ASP A 247 -8.12 -18.96 -17.48
C ASP A 247 -7.42 -18.58 -16.16
N ALA A 248 -8.12 -17.92 -15.24
CA ALA A 248 -7.58 -17.56 -13.94
C ALA A 248 -7.38 -18.80 -13.06
N ASP A 249 -6.22 -18.89 -12.42
CA ASP A 249 -5.90 -19.96 -11.49
C ASP A 249 -6.57 -19.75 -10.12
N VAL A 250 -6.82 -18.49 -9.73
CA VAL A 250 -7.40 -18.13 -8.42
C VAL A 250 -8.58 -17.17 -8.60
N HIS A 251 -9.71 -17.50 -7.99
CA HIS A 251 -10.89 -16.64 -7.94
C HIS A 251 -11.12 -16.11 -6.53
N VAL A 252 -11.20 -14.80 -6.38
CA VAL A 252 -11.58 -14.14 -5.12
C VAL A 252 -12.97 -13.57 -5.26
N LEU A 253 -13.90 -14.05 -4.44
CA LEU A 253 -15.29 -13.60 -4.43
C LEU A 253 -15.61 -13.01 -3.05
N ALA A 254 -16.21 -11.82 -3.02
CA ALA A 254 -16.78 -11.25 -1.80
C ALA A 254 -18.25 -10.89 -1.99
N ASP A 255 -19.10 -11.44 -1.14
CA ASP A 255 -20.54 -11.18 -1.11
C ASP A 255 -21.07 -11.15 0.32
N ALA A 256 -22.40 -11.12 0.46
CA ALA A 256 -23.07 -11.07 1.76
C ALA A 256 -22.79 -12.30 2.65
N ASP A 257 -22.36 -13.42 2.07
CA ASP A 257 -22.00 -14.64 2.80
C ASP A 257 -20.53 -14.64 3.25
N GLY A 258 -19.75 -13.64 2.82
CA GLY A 258 -18.36 -13.41 3.21
C GLY A 258 -17.40 -13.42 2.02
N THR A 259 -16.10 -13.47 2.32
CA THR A 259 -15.05 -13.52 1.30
C THR A 259 -14.49 -14.94 1.17
N ARG A 260 -14.41 -15.43 -0.06
CA ARG A 260 -13.99 -16.78 -0.40
C ARG A 260 -12.92 -16.74 -1.48
N VAL A 261 -11.96 -17.65 -1.38
CA VAL A 261 -10.87 -17.83 -2.35
C VAL A 261 -11.00 -19.24 -2.91
N THR A 262 -11.14 -19.34 -4.22
CA THR A 262 -11.25 -20.61 -4.94
C THR A 262 -10.00 -20.83 -5.77
N VAL A 263 -9.40 -22.00 -5.63
CA VAL A 263 -8.24 -22.46 -6.41
C VAL A 263 -8.57 -23.85 -6.94
N ASP A 264 -8.48 -24.09 -8.24
CA ASP A 264 -8.74 -25.39 -8.89
C ASP A 264 -10.01 -26.09 -8.35
N ASP A 265 -11.15 -25.39 -8.36
CA ASP A 265 -12.47 -25.81 -7.85
C ASP A 265 -12.62 -25.95 -6.32
N ARG A 266 -11.56 -25.72 -5.54
CA ARG A 266 -11.62 -25.76 -4.08
C ARG A 266 -11.86 -24.37 -3.48
N GLU A 267 -13.09 -24.14 -3.05
CA GLU A 267 -13.47 -22.91 -2.34
C GLU A 267 -13.06 -22.97 -0.86
N THR A 268 -12.34 -21.95 -0.40
CA THR A 268 -11.92 -21.78 0.99
C THR A 268 -12.32 -20.38 1.50
N PRO A 269 -13.03 -20.28 2.64
CA PRO A 269 -13.29 -18.99 3.29
C PRO A 269 -11.98 -18.24 3.60
N PHE A 270 -11.89 -16.96 3.24
CA PHE A 270 -10.66 -16.18 3.35
C PHE A 270 -10.17 -16.05 4.80
N ASP A 271 -11.10 -15.98 5.76
CA ASP A 271 -10.80 -15.93 7.20
C ASP A 271 -10.11 -17.19 7.73
N ARG A 272 -10.20 -18.32 7.02
CA ARG A 272 -9.43 -19.53 7.34
C ARG A 272 -8.01 -19.52 6.78
N LEU A 273 -7.78 -18.79 5.69
CA LEU A 273 -6.46 -18.65 5.07
C LEU A 273 -5.66 -17.54 5.74
N ALA A 274 -6.33 -16.44 6.07
CA ALA A 274 -5.78 -15.33 6.81
C ALA A 274 -5.61 -15.77 8.27
N ASP A 275 -4.42 -16.25 8.60
CA ASP A 275 -3.99 -16.34 9.99
C ASP A 275 -4.18 -14.93 10.57
N ALA A 276 -4.84 -14.82 11.72
CA ALA A 276 -5.44 -13.57 12.21
C ALA A 276 -4.44 -12.47 12.65
N ARG A 277 -3.29 -12.35 11.97
CA ARG A 277 -2.33 -11.25 12.06
C ARG A 277 -1.97 -10.72 10.66
N PRO A 278 -2.14 -9.41 10.42
CA PRO A 278 -1.58 -8.75 9.25
C PRO A 278 -0.07 -8.95 9.19
N SER A 279 0.48 -9.06 7.98
CA SER A 279 1.92 -9.20 7.77
C SER A 279 2.64 -7.94 8.26
N GLY A 280 3.24 -8.02 9.45
CA GLY A 280 4.17 -7.03 9.96
C GLY A 280 5.45 -7.13 9.14
N ALA A 281 5.81 -6.04 8.46
CA ALA A 281 7.12 -5.95 7.80
C ALA A 281 8.22 -6.27 8.83
N VAL A 282 9.06 -7.22 8.44
CA VAL A 282 10.21 -7.76 9.16
C VAL A 282 10.98 -6.66 9.89
N ALA A 283 11.20 -6.90 11.18
CA ALA A 283 11.97 -6.08 12.09
C ALA A 283 13.36 -5.75 11.54
N ASP A 284 13.70 -4.46 11.57
CA ASP A 284 15.07 -3.97 11.47
C ASP A 284 15.91 -4.64 12.58
N GLY A 285 16.93 -5.36 12.14
CA GLY A 285 17.82 -6.15 12.99
C GLY A 285 18.62 -5.23 13.90
N GLY A 286 18.27 -5.26 15.18
CA GLY A 286 18.94 -4.50 16.22
C GLY A 286 20.47 -4.62 16.19
N ARG A 287 21.12 -3.45 16.17
CA ARG A 287 22.48 -3.30 16.68
C ARG A 287 22.50 -3.66 18.17
N ARG A 288 23.26 -4.68 18.53
CA ARG A 288 23.78 -4.85 19.88
C ARG A 288 25.30 -4.68 19.85
N SER A 289 25.72 -3.69 20.64
CA SER A 289 27.00 -3.50 21.35
C SER A 289 28.31 -3.74 20.60
#